data_AF-A0A0R3RP43-F1
#
_entry.id   AF-A0A0R3RP43-F1
#
_cell.length_a   1.000
_cell.length_b   1.000
_cell.length_c   1.000
_cell.angle_alpha   90.00
_cell.angle_beta   90.00
_cell.angle_gamma   90.00
#
_symmetry.space_group_name_H-M   'P 1'
#
loop_
_entity.id
_entity.type
_entity.pdbx_description
1 polymer ?
#
loop_
_entity_poly.entity_id
_entity_poly.type
_entity_poly.pdbx_seq_one_letter_code
_entity_poly.pdbx_strand_id
1 'polypeptide(L)'
;EKWRPLYEHNWASKKIYQDQSIKYAKKQKKNNLKVSKWIAQYAKNEFNNKSKFNGSSKRRATHFREFLIATIREAKKLRPNALWGYYGMPFCNYNAGKKGIIGCGKDFEEFNNKLISLYQESKALYPSVYFPIKGETYKPNNMTGCLYITFVLKETKRCVERLKKNVPIYTFTGFEYFQVKPPYPYYSLVN
;
A
#
# COMPACT_ATOMS: atom_id res chain seq x y z
N GLU A 1 -8.17 2.03 -4.38
CA GLU A 1 -6.92 1.24 -4.15
C GLU A 1 -6.72 0.12 -5.19
N LYS A 2 -6.65 0.43 -6.49
CA LYS A 2 -6.65 -0.62 -7.52
C LYS A 2 -5.33 -1.39 -7.56
N TRP A 3 -4.20 -0.69 -7.55
CA TRP A 3 -2.83 -1.23 -7.50
C TRP A 3 -2.06 -0.69 -6.29
N ARG A 4 -0.89 -1.27 -6.00
CA ARG A 4 0.07 -0.82 -4.98
C ARG A 4 1.33 -0.25 -5.64
N PRO A 5 2.04 0.70 -5.00
CA PRO A 5 3.14 1.43 -5.64
C PRO A 5 4.40 0.60 -5.91
N LEU A 6 4.51 -0.58 -5.30
CA LEU A 6 5.61 -1.53 -5.52
C LEU A 6 5.07 -2.80 -6.17
N TYR A 7 5.82 -3.35 -7.12
CA TYR A 7 5.48 -4.55 -7.88
C TYR A 7 5.12 -5.71 -6.96
N GLU A 8 5.96 -5.97 -5.95
CA GLU A 8 5.82 -7.09 -5.00
C GLU A 8 4.55 -7.01 -4.14
N HIS A 9 4.01 -5.80 -3.95
CA HIS A 9 2.79 -5.58 -3.17
C HIS A 9 1.49 -5.85 -3.95
N ASN A 10 1.57 -6.15 -5.24
CA ASN A 10 0.40 -6.42 -6.06
C ASN A 10 0.05 -7.92 -6.09
N TRP A 11 -0.35 -8.46 -4.94
CA TRP A 11 -0.75 -9.87 -4.76
C TRP A 11 -2.29 -10.07 -4.82
N ALA A 12 -2.74 -11.33 -4.73
CA ALA A 12 -4.15 -11.74 -4.85
C ALA A 12 -4.83 -11.11 -6.08
N SER A 13 -5.96 -10.43 -5.90
CA SER A 13 -6.69 -9.77 -7.00
C SER A 13 -5.89 -8.69 -7.73
N LYS A 14 -4.77 -8.22 -7.16
CA LYS A 14 -3.86 -7.25 -7.78
C LYS A 14 -2.76 -7.90 -8.61
N LYS A 15 -2.65 -9.23 -8.63
CA LYS A 15 -1.65 -9.97 -9.43
C LYS A 15 -1.70 -9.62 -10.92
N ILE A 16 -2.88 -9.21 -11.42
CA ILE A 16 -3.03 -8.69 -12.78
C ILE A 16 -2.02 -7.59 -13.14
N TYR A 17 -1.64 -6.71 -12.21
CA TYR A 17 -0.65 -5.66 -12.48
C TYR A 17 0.76 -6.22 -12.69
N GLN A 18 1.11 -7.29 -11.99
CA GLN A 18 2.37 -8.00 -12.21
C GLN A 18 2.36 -8.69 -13.58
N ASP A 19 1.27 -9.39 -13.90
CA ASP A 19 1.13 -10.14 -15.15
C ASP A 19 1.15 -9.21 -16.38
N GLN A 20 0.48 -8.06 -16.30
CA GLN A 20 0.49 -7.06 -17.37
C GLN A 20 1.87 -6.39 -17.52
N SER A 21 2.61 -6.20 -16.43
CA SER A 21 3.97 -5.68 -16.48
C SER A 21 4.92 -6.66 -17.18
N ILE A 22 4.78 -7.96 -16.94
CA ILE A 22 5.53 -9.00 -17.64
C ILE A 22 5.17 -9.03 -19.12
N LYS A 23 3.87 -8.97 -19.47
CA LYS A 23 3.43 -8.90 -20.89
C LYS A 23 4.01 -7.68 -21.60
N TYR A 24 3.98 -6.53 -20.94
CA TYR A 24 4.59 -5.31 -21.45
C TYR A 24 6.11 -5.47 -21.67
N ALA A 25 6.82 -6.01 -20.68
CA ALA A 25 8.26 -6.29 -20.77
C ALA A 25 8.61 -7.21 -21.95
N LYS A 26 7.85 -8.29 -22.17
CA LYS A 26 8.03 -9.17 -23.33
C LYS A 26 7.91 -8.42 -24.65
N LYS A 27 6.85 -7.62 -24.80
CA LYS A 27 6.61 -6.82 -26.01
C LYS A 27 7.73 -5.82 -26.26
N GLN A 28 8.19 -5.12 -25.22
CA GLN A 28 9.29 -4.14 -25.33
C GLN A 28 10.62 -4.79 -25.74
N LYS A 29 10.87 -6.01 -25.26
CA LYS A 29 12.13 -6.74 -25.54
C LYS A 29 12.03 -7.67 -26.75
N LYS A 30 10.93 -7.60 -27.53
CA LYS A 30 10.65 -8.51 -28.65
C LYS A 30 10.86 -9.99 -28.28
N ASN A 31 10.60 -10.34 -27.03
CA ASN A 31 10.84 -11.69 -26.51
C ASN A 31 9.53 -12.46 -26.45
N ASN A 32 9.32 -13.34 -27.43
CA ASN A 32 8.13 -14.19 -27.54
C ASN A 32 8.26 -15.53 -26.78
N LEU A 33 9.38 -15.78 -26.11
CA LEU A 33 9.63 -17.04 -25.39
C LEU A 33 8.93 -17.09 -24.02
N LYS A 34 9.00 -18.25 -23.35
CA LYS A 34 8.56 -18.43 -21.95
C LYS A 34 9.16 -17.32 -21.06
N VAL A 35 8.44 -16.94 -20.00
CA VAL A 35 8.91 -15.90 -19.06
C VAL A 35 10.25 -16.35 -18.47
N SER A 36 11.34 -15.70 -18.88
CA SER A 36 12.65 -15.93 -18.28
C SER A 36 12.76 -15.15 -16.97
N LYS A 37 13.65 -15.61 -16.07
CA LYS A 37 14.00 -14.88 -14.83
C LYS A 37 14.41 -13.43 -15.14
N TRP A 38 15.08 -13.22 -16.28
CA TRP A 38 15.46 -11.90 -16.76
C TRP A 38 14.26 -11.01 -17.13
N ILE A 39 13.27 -11.52 -17.88
CA ILE A 39 12.05 -10.74 -18.21
C ILE A 39 11.27 -10.37 -16.95
N ALA A 40 11.13 -11.30 -16.00
CA ALA A 40 10.44 -11.04 -14.74
C ALA A 40 11.17 -9.96 -13.93
N GLN A 41 12.50 -10.03 -13.84
CA GLN A 41 13.30 -9.01 -13.17
C GLN A 41 13.23 -7.65 -13.88
N TYR A 42 13.25 -7.64 -15.21
CA TYR A 42 13.08 -6.41 -16.00
C TYR A 42 11.72 -5.77 -15.73
N ALA A 43 10.62 -6.55 -15.76
CA ALA A 43 9.29 -6.04 -15.46
C ALA A 43 9.18 -5.44 -14.06
N LYS A 44 9.74 -6.13 -13.05
CA LYS A 44 9.82 -5.65 -11.67
C LYS A 44 10.62 -4.35 -11.57
N ASN A 45 11.79 -4.29 -12.21
CA ASN A 45 12.64 -3.11 -12.21
C ASN A 45 11.93 -1.93 -12.88
N GLU A 46 11.30 -2.12 -14.04
CA GLU A 46 10.58 -1.05 -14.73
C GLU A 46 9.38 -0.53 -13.92
N PHE A 47 8.69 -1.40 -13.18
CA PHE A 47 7.58 -1.01 -12.29
C PHE A 47 8.07 -0.19 -11.09
N ASN A 48 9.16 -0.62 -10.46
CA ASN A 48 9.66 -0.06 -9.20
C ASN A 48 10.62 1.13 -9.37
N ASN A 49 11.37 1.20 -10.48
CA ASN A 49 12.46 2.15 -10.65
C ASN A 49 11.97 3.57 -10.95
N LYS A 50 12.73 4.54 -10.43
CA LYS A 50 12.82 5.90 -10.97
C LYS A 50 13.75 5.83 -12.19
N SER A 51 13.24 5.58 -13.40
CA SER A 51 14.06 5.95 -14.55
C SER A 51 14.24 7.46 -14.48
N LYS A 52 15.50 7.94 -14.52
CA LYS A 52 15.78 9.37 -14.62
C LYS A 52 14.99 9.89 -15.81
N PHE A 53 14.09 10.84 -15.55
CA PHE A 53 13.38 11.58 -16.59
C PHE A 53 14.40 12.51 -17.26
N ASN A 54 15.34 11.93 -18.00
CA ASN A 54 16.27 12.67 -18.83
C ASN A 54 15.46 13.08 -20.06
N GLY A 55 15.32 14.39 -20.24
CA GLY A 55 14.37 15.02 -21.14
C GLY A 55 14.30 14.41 -22.54
N SER A 56 13.17 14.69 -23.19
CA SER A 56 12.92 14.59 -24.63
C SER A 56 12.65 13.23 -25.26
N SER A 57 12.78 12.09 -24.57
CA SER A 57 12.51 10.78 -25.19
C SER A 57 11.44 9.94 -24.48
N LYS A 58 10.19 10.10 -24.92
CA LYS A 58 9.08 9.14 -25.13
C LYS A 58 9.17 7.71 -24.56
N ARG A 59 9.72 7.48 -23.36
CA ARG A 59 9.72 6.16 -22.70
C ARG A 59 8.57 6.09 -21.70
N ARG A 60 7.47 5.46 -22.15
CA ARG A 60 6.32 5.04 -21.32
C ARG A 60 6.73 3.92 -20.36
N ALA A 61 7.71 4.14 -19.49
CA ALA A 61 7.85 3.29 -18.32
C ALA A 61 6.72 3.67 -17.35
N THR A 62 5.92 2.69 -16.94
CA THR A 62 4.79 2.91 -16.03
C THR A 62 5.36 3.12 -14.63
N HIS A 63 5.70 4.37 -14.31
CA HIS A 63 6.27 4.73 -13.03
C HIS A 63 5.17 4.90 -11.98
N PHE A 64 4.66 3.78 -11.44
CA PHE A 64 3.52 3.78 -10.52
C PHE A 64 3.75 4.65 -9.28
N ARG A 65 4.96 4.60 -8.69
CA ARG A 65 5.32 5.49 -7.57
C ARG A 65 5.38 6.95 -8.00
N GLU A 66 5.98 7.26 -9.15
CA GLU A 66 6.10 8.64 -9.63
C GLU A 66 4.75 9.25 -10.00
N PHE A 67 3.81 8.44 -10.52
CA PHE A 67 2.44 8.87 -10.74
C PHE A 67 1.79 9.34 -9.43
N LEU A 68 1.96 8.60 -8.33
CA LEU A 68 1.45 9.01 -7.03
C LEU A 68 2.17 10.27 -6.51
N ILE A 69 3.51 10.33 -6.62
CA ILE A 69 4.28 11.52 -6.24
C ILE A 69 3.81 12.76 -7.00
N ALA A 70 3.67 12.68 -8.33
CA ALA A 70 3.20 13.78 -9.16
C ALA A 70 1.77 14.19 -8.78
N THR A 71 0.88 13.21 -8.56
CA THR A 71 -0.51 13.45 -8.17
C THR A 71 -0.62 14.21 -6.84
N ILE A 72 0.08 13.75 -5.79
CA ILE A 72 -0.02 14.40 -4.48
C ILE A 72 0.66 15.78 -4.47
N ARG A 73 1.73 15.98 -5.25
CA ARG A 73 2.33 17.30 -5.46
C ARG A 73 1.33 18.25 -6.11
N GLU A 74 0.63 17.80 -7.14
CA GLU A 74 -0.36 18.61 -7.83
C GLU A 74 -1.55 18.94 -6.92
N ALA A 75 -2.07 17.96 -6.17
CA ALA A 75 -3.12 18.17 -5.18
C ALA A 75 -2.73 19.23 -4.13
N LYS A 76 -1.47 19.20 -3.66
CA LYS A 76 -0.93 20.20 -2.73
C LYS A 76 -0.80 21.58 -3.36
N LYS A 77 -0.47 21.72 -4.64
CA LYS A 77 -0.46 23.03 -5.32
C LYS A 77 -1.86 23.62 -5.38
N LEU A 78 -2.84 22.79 -5.76
CA LEU A 78 -4.23 23.23 -5.92
C LEU A 78 -4.90 23.55 -4.58
N ARG A 79 -4.55 22.83 -3.52
CA ARG A 79 -5.11 23.00 -2.16
C ARG A 79 -3.98 22.93 -1.13
N PRO A 80 -3.21 24.02 -0.95
CA PRO A 80 -2.03 24.01 -0.11
C PRO A 80 -2.35 23.81 1.37
N ASN A 81 -3.52 24.20 1.86
CA ASN A 81 -3.85 24.10 3.29
C ASN A 81 -4.47 22.75 3.69
N ALA A 82 -4.77 21.86 2.73
CA ALA A 82 -5.34 20.55 3.03
C ALA A 82 -4.25 19.54 3.46
N LEU A 83 -4.63 18.60 4.32
CA LEU A 83 -3.76 17.54 4.84
C LEU A 83 -3.68 16.36 3.86
N TRP A 84 -3.04 16.56 2.71
CA TRP A 84 -2.94 15.51 1.69
C TRP A 84 -2.13 14.29 2.15
N GLY A 85 -2.62 13.10 1.80
CA GLY A 85 -1.95 11.83 2.01
C GLY A 85 -2.73 10.70 1.34
N TYR A 86 -2.14 9.51 1.29
CA TYR A 86 -2.78 8.33 0.70
C TYR A 86 -3.40 7.46 1.78
N TYR A 87 -4.68 7.12 1.59
CA TYR A 87 -5.38 6.15 2.41
C TYR A 87 -4.65 4.79 2.44
N GLY A 88 -4.63 4.17 3.61
CA GLY A 88 -4.07 2.83 3.85
C GLY A 88 -2.55 2.78 3.87
N MET A 89 -1.87 3.93 3.87
CA MET A 89 -0.41 4.03 3.95
C MET A 89 0.02 4.65 5.29
N PRO A 90 1.08 4.11 5.93
CA PRO A 90 1.95 3.04 5.45
C PRO A 90 1.32 1.64 5.54
N PHE A 91 1.90 0.69 4.81
CA PHE A 91 1.38 -0.67 4.74
C PHE A 91 1.82 -1.51 5.94
N CYS A 92 0.98 -2.46 6.35
CA CYS A 92 1.32 -3.48 7.34
C CYS A 92 0.83 -4.85 6.89
N ASN A 93 1.42 -5.90 7.45
CA ASN A 93 0.97 -7.26 7.24
C ASN A 93 -0.45 -7.48 7.78
N TYR A 94 -1.40 -7.84 6.92
CA TYR A 94 -2.79 -8.17 7.30
C TYR A 94 -2.93 -9.40 8.22
N ASN A 95 -1.83 -10.11 8.46
CA ASN A 95 -1.72 -11.20 9.42
C ASN A 95 -0.91 -10.83 10.67
N ALA A 96 -0.47 -9.58 10.84
CA ALA A 96 0.18 -9.13 12.06
C ALA A 96 -0.72 -9.41 13.28
N GLY A 97 -0.14 -9.93 14.36
CA GLY A 97 -0.86 -10.34 15.56
C GLY A 97 -1.50 -11.74 15.48
N LYS A 98 -1.45 -12.43 14.35
CA LYS A 98 -1.95 -13.81 14.21
C LYS A 98 -0.86 -14.83 14.40
N LYS A 99 -1.18 -15.98 15.02
CA LYS A 99 -0.28 -17.15 15.11
C LYS A 99 1.15 -16.75 15.52
N GLY A 100 1.28 -15.80 16.45
CA GLY A 100 2.57 -15.29 16.93
C GLY A 100 3.33 -14.36 15.97
N ILE A 101 2.73 -13.89 14.86
CA ILE A 101 3.36 -12.90 13.98
C ILE A 101 3.44 -11.56 14.73
N ILE A 102 4.67 -11.18 15.10
CA ILE A 102 4.97 -9.91 15.78
C ILE A 102 5.25 -8.83 14.74
N GLY A 103 4.63 -7.66 14.89
CA GLY A 103 4.87 -6.51 14.03
C GLY A 103 4.34 -6.70 12.60
N CYS A 104 4.67 -5.73 11.73
CA CYS A 104 4.35 -5.81 10.31
C CYS A 104 5.31 -6.73 9.54
N GLY A 105 6.45 -7.09 10.12
CA GLY A 105 7.46 -7.96 9.52
C GLY A 105 8.43 -7.22 8.60
N LYS A 106 9.62 -7.80 8.41
CA LYS A 106 10.75 -7.20 7.68
C LYS A 106 10.40 -6.78 6.25
N ASP A 107 9.62 -7.60 5.55
CA ASP A 107 9.21 -7.31 4.17
C ASP A 107 8.40 -6.00 4.10
N PHE A 108 7.42 -5.82 4.99
CA PHE A 108 6.60 -4.61 5.03
C PHE A 108 7.41 -3.39 5.46
N GLU A 109 8.33 -3.55 6.41
CA GLU A 109 9.26 -2.49 6.78
C GLU A 109 10.14 -2.06 5.60
N GLU A 110 10.69 -3.01 4.83
CA GLU A 110 11.50 -2.73 3.64
C GLU A 110 10.68 -2.07 2.54
N PHE A 111 9.44 -2.54 2.32
CA PHE A 111 8.53 -1.91 1.38
C PHE A 111 8.22 -0.46 1.77
N ASN A 112 7.93 -0.20 3.04
CA ASN A 112 7.72 1.15 3.53
C ASN A 112 8.99 2.00 3.43
N ASN A 113 10.18 1.42 3.65
CA ASN A 113 11.46 2.11 3.45
C ASN A 113 11.64 2.57 1.99
N LYS A 114 11.25 1.74 1.01
CA LYS A 114 11.26 2.09 -0.42
C LYS A 114 10.23 3.17 -0.78
N LEU A 115 9.20 3.36 0.07
CA LEU A 115 8.13 4.34 -0.12
C LEU A 115 8.32 5.64 0.68
N ILE A 116 9.42 5.80 1.41
CA ILE A 116 9.71 7.04 2.15
C ILE A 116 9.60 8.28 1.25
N SER A 117 10.11 8.23 0.02
CA SER A 117 9.99 9.38 -0.91
C SER A 117 8.55 9.73 -1.29
N LEU A 118 7.61 8.78 -1.24
CA LEU A 118 6.18 9.06 -1.43
C LEU A 118 5.59 9.67 -0.15
N TYR A 119 5.94 9.14 1.02
CA TYR A 119 5.47 9.64 2.32
C TYR A 119 6.01 11.05 2.63
N GLN A 120 7.20 11.39 2.12
CA GLN A 120 7.77 12.73 2.20
C GLN A 120 6.90 13.79 1.51
N GLU A 121 6.14 13.40 0.48
CA GLU A 121 5.23 14.32 -0.20
C GLU A 121 3.94 14.58 0.58
N SER A 122 3.53 13.66 1.44
CA SER A 122 2.32 13.77 2.25
C SER A 122 2.43 14.83 3.36
N LYS A 123 1.31 15.47 3.67
CA LYS A 123 1.10 16.36 4.82
C LYS A 123 0.53 15.62 6.04
N ALA A 124 -0.02 14.42 5.86
CA ALA A 124 -0.44 13.51 6.92
C ALA A 124 -0.31 12.04 6.46
N LEU A 125 -0.20 11.09 7.40
CA LEU A 125 -0.30 9.65 7.09
C LEU A 125 -1.65 9.11 7.53
N TYR A 126 -2.21 8.21 6.72
CA TYR A 126 -3.58 7.71 6.85
C TYR A 126 -3.62 6.18 6.92
N PRO A 127 -3.08 5.56 7.98
CA PRO A 127 -3.10 4.11 8.11
C PRO A 127 -4.53 3.58 8.27
N SER A 128 -4.77 2.40 7.72
CA SER A 128 -6.03 1.67 7.87
C SER A 128 -5.94 0.72 9.06
N VAL A 129 -6.80 0.90 10.06
CA VAL A 129 -6.83 0.10 11.30
C VAL A 129 -8.19 -0.57 11.53
N TYR A 130 -8.97 -0.80 10.47
CA TYR A 130 -10.24 -1.53 10.57
C TYR A 130 -10.07 -2.83 11.33
N PHE A 131 -10.94 -3.04 12.31
CA PHE A 131 -10.84 -4.17 13.21
C PHE A 131 -11.17 -5.47 12.46
N PRO A 132 -10.26 -6.45 12.39
CA PRO A 132 -10.48 -7.63 11.55
C PRO A 132 -11.50 -8.62 12.18
N ILE A 133 -12.56 -9.01 11.45
CA ILE A 133 -13.35 -10.23 11.73
C ILE A 133 -12.56 -11.43 11.24
N LYS A 134 -12.14 -12.31 12.15
CA LYS A 134 -11.62 -13.63 11.74
C LYS A 134 -12.13 -14.73 12.67
N GLY A 135 -13.19 -15.40 12.20
CA GLY A 135 -14.02 -16.42 12.87
C GLY A 135 -15.50 -16.16 12.56
N GLU A 136 -16.37 -17.17 12.60
CA GLU A 136 -17.84 -16.96 12.51
C GLU A 136 -18.40 -16.26 13.74
N THR A 137 -17.64 -16.23 14.84
CA THR A 137 -18.05 -15.68 16.12
C THR A 137 -17.05 -14.64 16.62
N TYR A 138 -17.59 -13.48 17.00
CA TYR A 138 -16.90 -12.47 17.79
C TYR A 138 -16.37 -13.09 19.09
N LYS A 139 -15.09 -12.87 19.39
CA LYS A 139 -14.51 -13.21 20.69
C LYS A 139 -14.21 -11.90 21.43
N PRO A 140 -14.85 -11.64 22.59
CA PRO A 140 -14.67 -10.40 23.37
C PRO A 140 -13.21 -10.05 23.69
N ASN A 141 -12.31 -11.05 23.68
CA ASN A 141 -10.87 -10.89 23.92
C ASN A 141 -10.04 -11.16 22.66
N ASN A 142 -10.40 -10.56 21.52
CA ASN A 142 -9.64 -10.70 20.28
C ASN A 142 -8.31 -9.91 20.34
N MET A 143 -7.36 -10.44 21.12
CA MET A 143 -5.99 -9.95 21.26
C MET A 143 -5.33 -9.76 19.89
N THR A 144 -5.63 -10.61 18.91
CA THR A 144 -5.11 -10.48 17.55
C THR A 144 -5.54 -9.17 16.87
N GLY A 145 -6.78 -8.72 17.06
CA GLY A 145 -7.26 -7.44 16.53
C GLY A 145 -6.52 -6.25 17.17
N CYS A 146 -6.39 -6.26 18.50
CA CYS A 146 -5.65 -5.24 19.24
C CYS A 146 -4.16 -5.21 18.84
N LEU A 147 -3.53 -6.38 18.69
CA LEU A 147 -2.16 -6.53 18.22
C LEU A 147 -2.00 -6.01 16.80
N TYR A 148 -2.92 -6.34 15.89
CA TYR A 148 -2.89 -5.84 14.52
C TYR A 148 -2.88 -4.31 14.48
N ILE A 149 -3.84 -3.67 15.16
CA ILE A 149 -3.92 -2.20 15.25
C ILE A 149 -2.64 -1.64 15.86
N THR A 150 -2.17 -2.22 16.96
CA THR A 150 -0.91 -1.81 17.62
C THR A 150 0.27 -1.86 16.66
N PHE A 151 0.39 -2.92 15.85
CA PHE A 151 1.48 -3.06 14.90
C PHE A 151 1.38 -2.11 13.71
N VAL A 152 0.17 -1.84 13.19
CA VAL A 152 -0.05 -0.81 12.17
C VAL A 152 0.39 0.56 12.70
N LEU A 153 0.01 0.91 13.94
CA LEU A 153 0.39 2.18 14.56
C LEU A 153 1.89 2.28 14.83
N LYS A 154 2.53 1.22 15.32
CA LYS A 154 3.99 1.17 15.51
C LYS A 154 4.72 1.37 14.19
N GLU A 155 4.31 0.69 13.13
CA GLU A 155 4.92 0.86 11.81
C GLU A 155 4.68 2.25 11.22
N THR A 156 3.51 2.84 11.49
CA THR A 156 3.22 4.21 11.09
C THR A 156 4.14 5.20 11.78
N LYS A 157 4.33 5.06 13.10
CA LYS A 157 5.27 5.88 13.87
C LYS A 157 6.71 5.73 13.35
N ARG A 158 7.17 4.49 13.12
CA ARG A 158 8.49 4.21 12.53
C ARG A 158 8.66 4.92 11.17
N CYS A 159 7.63 4.92 10.33
CA CYS A 159 7.66 5.64 9.06
C CYS A 159 7.77 7.15 9.26
N VAL A 160 6.99 7.75 10.18
CA VAL A 160 7.04 9.19 10.50
C VAL A 160 8.42 9.62 11.01
N GLU A 161 9.02 8.85 11.92
CA GLU A 161 10.36 9.11 12.46
C GLU A 161 11.41 9.20 11.33
N ARG A 162 11.28 8.34 10.31
CA ARG A 162 12.16 8.37 9.13
C ARG A 162 11.93 9.55 8.20
N LEU A 163 10.79 10.23 8.27
CA LEU A 163 10.54 11.43 7.46
C LEU A 163 11.33 12.64 7.95
N LYS A 164 11.86 12.62 9.18
CA LYS A 164 12.54 13.76 9.83
C LYS A 164 11.69 15.04 9.85
N LYS A 165 10.37 14.89 9.83
CA LYS A 165 9.38 15.98 9.94
C LYS A 165 8.23 15.50 10.81
N ASN A 166 7.62 16.42 11.55
CA ASN A 166 6.42 16.11 12.30
C ASN A 166 5.23 15.98 11.33
N VAL A 167 4.82 14.74 11.04
CA VAL A 167 3.67 14.44 10.17
C VAL A 167 2.57 13.86 11.04
N PRO A 168 1.39 14.50 11.11
CA PRO A 168 0.28 13.97 11.89
C PRO A 168 -0.20 12.63 11.30
N ILE A 169 -0.70 11.78 12.18
CA ILE A 169 -1.24 10.46 11.86
C ILE A 169 -2.76 10.52 12.12
N TYR A 170 -3.56 10.25 11.09
CA TYR A 170 -5.01 10.13 11.20
C TYR A 170 -5.44 8.75 10.76
N THR A 171 -5.90 7.93 11.69
CA THR A 171 -6.27 6.55 11.41
C THR A 171 -7.63 6.46 10.73
N PHE A 172 -7.71 5.68 9.66
CA PHE A 172 -8.99 5.22 9.12
C PHE A 172 -9.46 3.98 9.87
N THR A 173 -10.65 4.06 10.45
CA THR A 173 -11.31 2.97 11.16
C THR A 173 -12.79 2.94 10.78
N GLY A 174 -13.45 1.82 11.06
CA GLY A 174 -14.90 1.67 10.93
C GLY A 174 -15.50 1.27 12.27
N PHE A 175 -16.78 1.60 12.47
CA PHE A 175 -17.56 1.06 13.57
C PHE A 175 -17.92 -0.43 13.33
N GLU A 176 -17.88 -0.85 12.07
CA GLU A 176 -18.03 -2.24 11.67
C GLU A 176 -16.70 -2.99 11.65
N TYR A 177 -16.80 -4.29 11.89
CA TYR A 177 -15.67 -5.17 11.70
C TYR A 177 -15.43 -5.50 10.22
N PHE A 178 -14.17 -5.74 9.84
CA PHE A 178 -13.76 -5.97 8.45
C PHE A 178 -13.23 -7.40 8.20
N GLN A 179 -13.62 -8.10 7.15
CA GLN A 179 -14.63 -7.71 6.16
C GLN A 179 -16.03 -7.91 6.72
N VAL A 180 -16.90 -6.94 6.43
CA VAL A 180 -18.31 -7.01 6.78
C VAL A 180 -18.91 -8.26 6.14
N LYS A 181 -19.46 -9.15 6.96
CA LYS A 181 -20.16 -10.35 6.49
C LYS A 181 -21.66 -10.19 6.79
N PRO A 182 -22.54 -10.40 5.80
CA PRO A 182 -23.98 -10.48 6.06
C PRO A 182 -24.31 -11.63 7.04
N PRO A 183 -25.40 -11.53 7.82
CA PRO A 183 -26.31 -10.38 7.94
C PRO A 183 -25.68 -9.27 8.80
N TYR A 184 -25.84 -8.01 8.38
CA TYR A 184 -25.22 -6.84 8.99
C TYR A 184 -25.82 -6.56 10.37
N PRO A 185 -25.18 -6.94 11.49
CA PRO A 185 -25.82 -6.84 12.80
C PRO A 185 -25.93 -5.39 13.29
N TYR A 186 -25.28 -4.44 12.59
CA TYR A 186 -25.21 -3.02 12.96
C TYR A 186 -26.03 -2.09 12.05
N TYR A 187 -26.61 -2.60 10.97
CA TYR A 187 -27.56 -1.83 10.15
C TYR A 187 -28.96 -2.32 10.47
N SER A 188 -29.76 -1.49 11.15
CA SER A 188 -31.21 -1.66 11.13
C SER A 188 -31.67 -1.54 9.67
N LEU A 189 -32.33 -2.59 9.16
CA LEU A 189 -33.10 -2.47 7.93
C LEU A 189 -34.18 -1.43 8.20
N VAL A 190 -34.03 -0.24 7.63
CA VAL A 190 -35.09 0.76 7.62
C VAL A 190 -36.11 0.23 6.61
N ASN A 191 -37.20 -0.35 7.12
CA ASN A 191 -38.39 -0.68 6.33
C ASN A 191 -39.17 0.58 6.00
#